data_AF-A0A3L7VL85-F1
#
_entry.id   AF-A0A3L7VL85-F1
#
_cell.length_a   1.000
_cell.length_b   1.000
_cell.length_c   1.000
_cell.angle_alpha   90.00
_cell.angle_beta   90.00
_cell.angle_gamma   90.00
#
_symmetry.space_group_name_H-M   'P 1'
#
loop_
_entity.id
_entity.type
_entity.pdbx_description
1 polymer ?
#
loop_
_entity_poly.entity_id
_entity_poly.type
_entity_poly.pdbx_seq_one_letter_code
_entity_poly.pdbx_strand_id
1 'polypeptide(L)'
;MDVLGADGAVETITGTTIHPVWSVDRQEWVPLAELAQGERRQGLDGLAVVLGVSLSRVSQPVYSLEVHGEQVYQVGELGVVVHKSNYDNIVNEARKSYPKMAFKSELHHITPKCLGGAKNGPVTRIDAVYHQLTTNDFCSLWSYRGPKPSTEELTRIKAEIYGKLPLP
;
A
#
# COMPACT_ATOMS: atom_id res chain seq x y z
N MET A 1 13.68 -9.64 6.03
CA MET A 1 12.88 -10.06 7.18
C MET A 1 13.13 -11.54 7.36
N ASP A 2 13.56 -11.95 8.54
CA ASP A 2 13.72 -13.36 8.86
C ASP A 2 12.44 -13.86 9.54
N VAL A 3 11.97 -15.04 9.13
CA VAL A 3 10.73 -15.65 9.62
C VAL A 3 10.97 -17.10 10.01
N LEU A 4 10.30 -17.54 11.08
CA LEU A 4 10.25 -18.93 11.55
C LEU A 4 8.91 -19.55 11.17
N GLY A 5 8.93 -20.62 10.37
CA GLY A 5 7.77 -21.41 9.97
C GLY A 5 7.25 -22.32 11.09
N ALA A 6 6.02 -22.82 10.91
CA ALA A 6 5.38 -23.73 11.85
C ALA A 6 6.08 -25.11 11.95
N ASP A 7 6.82 -25.48 10.91
CA ASP A 7 7.67 -26.66 10.82
C ASP A 7 9.07 -26.48 11.47
N GLY A 8 9.36 -25.27 11.94
CA GLY A 8 10.65 -24.89 12.52
C GLY A 8 11.70 -24.42 11.51
N ALA A 9 11.37 -24.33 10.21
CA ALA A 9 12.28 -23.80 9.21
C ALA A 9 12.42 -22.27 9.32
N VAL A 10 13.61 -21.75 8.98
CA VAL A 10 13.88 -20.30 8.99
C VAL A 10 14.16 -19.85 7.56
N GLU A 11 13.50 -18.77 7.14
CA GLU A 11 13.69 -18.16 5.83
C GLU A 11 13.91 -16.65 5.92
N THR A 12 14.72 -16.11 5.01
CA THR A 12 14.88 -14.67 4.81
C THR A 12 14.08 -14.21 3.59
N ILE A 13 13.11 -13.32 3.83
CA ILE A 13 12.32 -12.65 2.80
C ILE A 13 12.87 -11.24 2.57
N THR A 14 13.16 -10.93 1.31
CA THR A 14 13.61 -9.59 0.88
C THR A 14 12.51 -8.88 0.11
N GLY A 15 12.40 -7.56 0.30
CA GLY A 15 11.36 -6.74 -0.31
C GLY A 15 11.60 -5.26 -0.05
N THR A 16 10.83 -4.40 -0.69
CA THR A 16 10.89 -2.95 -0.41
C THR A 16 10.33 -2.64 0.97
N THR A 17 10.81 -1.55 1.59
CA THR A 17 10.43 -1.19 2.96
C THR A 17 8.93 -0.94 3.12
N ILE A 18 8.28 -0.43 2.07
CA ILE A 18 6.86 -0.09 2.03
C ILE A 18 5.96 -1.24 1.58
N HIS A 19 6.52 -2.41 1.24
CA HIS A 19 5.72 -3.50 0.69
C HIS A 19 4.77 -4.03 1.77
N PRO A 20 3.44 -4.06 1.52
CA PRO A 20 2.47 -4.50 2.51
C PRO A 20 2.51 -6.01 2.72
N VAL A 21 2.52 -6.41 3.98
CA VAL A 21 2.57 -7.80 4.43
C VAL A 21 1.43 -7.99 5.47
N TRP A 22 0.55 -8.99 5.29
CA TRP A 22 -0.60 -9.25 6.19
C TRP A 22 -0.25 -9.68 7.62
N SER A 23 -0.51 -8.84 8.62
CA SER A 23 -0.29 -9.18 10.04
C SER A 23 -1.50 -9.90 10.61
N VAL A 24 -1.30 -11.10 11.13
CA VAL A 24 -2.36 -11.86 11.82
C VAL A 24 -2.68 -11.21 13.17
N ASP A 25 -1.68 -10.62 13.84
CA ASP A 25 -1.88 -10.00 15.15
C ASP A 25 -2.67 -8.70 15.05
N ARG A 26 -2.36 -7.89 14.04
CA ARG A 26 -3.00 -6.59 13.85
C ARG A 26 -4.25 -6.64 12.97
N GLN A 27 -4.48 -7.77 12.30
CA GLN A 27 -5.56 -7.94 11.32
C GLN A 27 -5.53 -6.83 10.25
N GLU A 28 -4.34 -6.43 9.85
CA GLU A 28 -4.11 -5.35 8.88
C GLU A 28 -2.87 -5.61 8.02
N TRP A 29 -2.77 -4.86 6.92
CA TRP A 29 -1.58 -4.83 6.07
C TRP A 29 -0.54 -3.88 6.66
N VAL A 30 0.64 -4.40 6.98
CA VAL A 30 1.72 -3.64 7.61
C VAL A 30 2.89 -3.52 6.64
N PRO A 31 3.50 -2.34 6.47
CA PRO A 31 4.74 -2.21 5.71
C PRO A 31 5.82 -3.16 6.22
N LEU A 32 6.56 -3.81 5.32
CA LEU A 32 7.58 -4.81 5.67
C LEU A 32 8.61 -4.29 6.68
N ALA A 33 8.96 -3.00 6.61
CA ALA A 33 9.89 -2.36 7.54
C ALA A 33 9.31 -2.09 8.95
N GLU A 34 7.98 -2.15 9.11
CA GLU A 34 7.27 -1.83 10.36
C GLU A 34 6.82 -3.09 11.15
N LEU A 35 7.15 -4.27 10.63
CA LEU A 35 6.90 -5.52 11.33
C LEU A 35 7.80 -5.64 12.56
N ALA A 36 7.20 -6.03 13.68
CA ALA A 36 7.91 -6.25 14.93
C ALA A 36 8.38 -7.70 15.06
N GLN A 37 9.48 -7.92 15.77
CA GLN A 37 9.88 -9.25 16.20
C GLN A 37 8.76 -9.89 17.04
N GLY A 38 8.48 -11.17 16.77
CA GLY A 38 7.40 -11.93 17.41
C GLY A 38 6.04 -11.79 16.72
N GLU A 39 5.90 -10.88 15.76
CA GLU A 39 4.64 -10.67 15.04
C GLU A 39 4.31 -11.86 14.12
N ARG A 40 3.06 -12.29 14.14
CA ARG A 40 2.58 -13.47 13.41
C ARG A 40 2.06 -13.13 12.02
N ARG A 41 2.40 -13.98 11.08
CA ARG A 41 2.13 -13.87 9.64
C ARG A 41 1.41 -15.12 9.17
N GLN A 42 0.57 -14.99 8.16
CA GLN A 42 0.02 -16.17 7.49
C GLN A 42 1.11 -16.76 6.57
N GLY A 43 1.53 -18.00 6.86
CA GLY A 43 2.38 -18.82 5.99
C GLY A 43 1.58 -19.96 5.37
N LEU A 44 2.25 -20.78 4.56
CA LEU A 44 1.63 -21.90 3.83
C LEU A 44 1.16 -23.02 4.78
N ASP A 45 2.03 -23.47 5.67
CA ASP A 45 1.79 -24.61 6.58
C ASP A 45 1.32 -24.17 7.99
N GLY A 46 0.96 -22.90 8.14
CA GLY A 46 0.53 -22.33 9.41
C GLY A 46 1.08 -20.94 9.64
N LEU A 47 1.12 -20.52 10.90
CA LEU A 47 1.63 -19.21 11.27
C LEU A 47 3.16 -19.19 11.15
N ALA A 48 3.68 -18.13 10.51
CA ALA A 48 5.09 -17.80 10.54
C ALA A 48 5.33 -16.64 11.52
N VAL A 49 6.43 -16.67 12.26
CA VAL A 49 6.78 -15.65 13.27
C VAL A 49 7.96 -14.83 12.78
N VAL A 50 7.85 -13.50 12.84
CA VAL A 50 8.96 -12.59 12.51
C VAL A 50 10.07 -12.73 13.55
N LEU A 51 11.26 -13.13 13.13
CA LEU A 51 12.46 -13.17 13.96
C LEU A 51 13.19 -11.84 13.98
N GLY A 52 13.12 -11.08 12.89
CA GLY A 52 13.72 -9.75 12.80
C GLY A 52 13.57 -9.10 11.43
N VAL A 53 13.72 -7.78 11.41
CA VAL A 53 13.73 -6.96 10.20
C VAL A 53 15.03 -6.18 10.13
N SER A 54 15.77 -6.38 9.04
CA SER A 54 17.04 -5.70 8.76
C SER A 54 16.89 -4.85 7.51
N LEU A 55 17.27 -3.56 7.59
CA LEU A 55 17.22 -2.63 6.47
C LEU A 55 18.55 -2.65 5.71
N SER A 56 18.51 -3.02 4.43
CA SER A 56 19.62 -2.84 3.51
C SER A 56 19.44 -1.56 2.70
N ARG A 57 20.49 -0.74 2.59
CA ARG A 57 20.49 0.48 1.73
C ARG A 57 20.97 0.21 0.31
N VAL A 58 21.08 -1.06 -0.07
CA VAL A 58 21.55 -1.46 -1.39
C VAL A 58 20.37 -1.48 -2.36
N SER A 59 20.50 -0.76 -3.48
CA SER A 59 19.53 -0.86 -4.57
C SER A 59 19.75 -2.18 -5.32
N GLN A 60 18.76 -3.06 -5.29
CA GLN A 60 18.76 -4.34 -6.02
C GLN A 60 17.52 -4.42 -6.92
N PRO A 61 17.60 -5.06 -8.10
CA PRO A 61 16.42 -5.36 -8.89
C PRO A 61 15.51 -6.29 -8.09
N VAL A 62 14.26 -5.89 -7.91
CA VAL A 62 13.20 -6.70 -7.30
C VAL A 62 12.23 -7.13 -8.39
N TYR A 63 11.74 -8.36 -8.30
CA TYR A 63 10.82 -8.93 -9.26
C TYR A 63 9.44 -9.06 -8.61
N SER A 64 8.40 -8.61 -9.32
CA SER A 64 7.00 -8.79 -8.92
C SER A 64 6.35 -9.79 -9.87
N LEU A 65 5.56 -10.71 -9.33
CA LEU A 65 4.72 -11.61 -10.13
C LEU A 65 3.36 -10.97 -10.40
N GLU A 66 2.77 -11.24 -11.56
CA GLU A 66 1.39 -10.86 -11.89
C GLU A 66 0.49 -12.08 -11.75
N VAL A 67 -0.40 -12.06 -10.75
CA VAL A 67 -1.42 -13.09 -10.55
C VAL A 67 -2.78 -12.51 -10.94
N HIS A 68 -3.52 -13.21 -11.81
CA HIS A 68 -4.90 -12.83 -12.15
C HIS A 68 -5.83 -13.19 -10.98
N GLY A 69 -6.45 -12.18 -10.35
CA GLY A 69 -7.37 -12.38 -9.22
C GLY A 69 -7.09 -11.43 -8.05
N GLU A 70 -7.23 -11.91 -6.82
CA GLU A 70 -6.75 -11.20 -5.63
C GLU A 70 -5.24 -10.97 -5.77
N GLN A 71 -4.81 -9.73 -5.62
CA GLN A 71 -3.42 -9.30 -5.80
C GLN A 71 -2.54 -9.68 -4.59
N VAL A 72 -2.73 -10.90 -4.12
CA VAL A 72 -2.10 -11.48 -2.96
C VAL A 72 -1.27 -12.65 -3.46
N TYR A 73 0.03 -12.67 -3.15
CA TYR A 73 0.88 -13.80 -3.48
C TYR A 73 1.73 -14.19 -2.28
N GLN A 74 2.16 -15.45 -2.27
CA GLN A 74 3.03 -16.00 -1.26
C GLN A 74 4.48 -15.88 -1.75
N VAL A 75 5.37 -15.41 -0.87
CA VAL A 75 6.79 -15.23 -1.17
C VAL A 75 7.61 -16.14 -0.27
N GLY A 76 8.62 -16.77 -0.89
CA GLY A 76 9.53 -17.67 -0.21
C GLY A 76 9.00 -19.10 -0.06
N GLU A 77 9.85 -19.99 0.42
CA GLU A 77 9.53 -21.39 0.71
C GLU A 77 8.50 -21.52 1.84
N LEU A 78 8.47 -20.58 2.80
CA LEU A 78 7.47 -20.52 3.88
C LEU A 78 6.13 -19.91 3.44
N GLY A 79 6.08 -19.35 2.23
CA GLY A 79 4.87 -18.84 1.61
C GLY A 79 4.22 -17.67 2.34
N VAL A 80 4.99 -16.65 2.70
CA VAL A 80 4.46 -15.47 3.40
C VAL A 80 3.59 -14.63 2.47
N VAL A 81 2.38 -14.33 2.94
CA VAL A 81 1.37 -13.58 2.19
C VAL A 81 1.73 -12.09 2.09
N VAL A 82 1.95 -11.61 0.86
CA VAL A 82 2.20 -10.20 0.50
C VAL A 82 1.17 -9.68 -0.50
N HIS A 83 0.96 -8.37 -0.57
CA HIS A 83 0.01 -7.75 -1.49
C HIS A 83 0.74 -6.92 -2.57
N LYS A 84 0.37 -7.08 -3.85
CA LYS A 84 0.79 -6.20 -4.95
C LYS A 84 0.06 -4.87 -4.81
N SER A 85 0.76 -3.74 -4.81
CA SER A 85 0.08 -2.45 -4.95
C SER A 85 -0.75 -2.45 -6.24
N ASN A 86 -2.07 -2.34 -6.14
CA ASN A 86 -2.99 -2.35 -7.29
C ASN A 86 -2.81 -1.14 -8.23
N TYR A 87 -1.82 -0.30 -7.95
CA TYR A 87 -1.52 0.94 -8.65
C TYR A 87 -1.48 0.76 -10.17
N ASP A 88 -0.65 -0.16 -10.70
CA ASP A 88 -0.51 -0.31 -12.16
C ASP A 88 -1.79 -0.82 -12.83
N ASN A 89 -2.50 -1.74 -12.20
CA ASN A 89 -3.75 -2.26 -12.71
C ASN A 89 -4.85 -1.19 -12.70
N ILE A 90 -4.98 -0.44 -11.59
CA ILE A 90 -5.92 0.69 -11.47
C ILE A 90 -5.60 1.75 -12.52
N VAL A 91 -4.33 2.10 -12.71
CA VAL A 91 -3.91 3.05 -13.74
C VAL A 91 -4.28 2.55 -15.13
N ASN A 92 -3.96 1.30 -15.47
CA ASN A 92 -4.23 0.74 -16.78
C ASN A 92 -5.73 0.62 -17.08
N GLU A 93 -6.54 0.26 -16.08
CA GLU A 93 -8.00 0.27 -16.15
C GLU A 93 -8.54 1.70 -16.36
N ALA A 94 -8.10 2.64 -15.51
CA ALA A 94 -8.59 4.02 -15.51
C ALA A 94 -8.22 4.78 -16.79
N ARG A 95 -7.09 4.46 -17.42
CA ARG A 95 -6.69 5.04 -18.72
C ARG A 95 -7.75 4.81 -19.81
N LYS A 96 -8.52 3.72 -19.74
CA LYS A 96 -9.64 3.44 -20.66
C LYS A 96 -10.75 4.49 -20.50
N SER A 97 -11.04 4.89 -19.26
CA SER A 97 -12.08 5.88 -18.92
C SER A 97 -11.60 7.33 -19.04
N TYR A 98 -10.30 7.57 -18.87
CA TYR A 98 -9.66 8.91 -18.92
C TYR A 98 -8.56 8.99 -20.00
N PRO A 99 -8.84 8.76 -21.29
CA PRO A 99 -7.82 8.66 -22.33
C PRO A 99 -7.02 9.95 -22.53
N LYS A 100 -7.61 11.12 -22.25
CA LYS A 100 -6.93 12.43 -22.36
C LYS A 100 -5.89 12.66 -21.26
N MET A 101 -5.96 11.90 -20.18
CA MET A 101 -5.06 11.96 -19.02
C MET A 101 -4.06 10.81 -19.00
N ALA A 102 -4.21 9.81 -19.88
CA ALA A 102 -3.33 8.66 -19.94
C ALA A 102 -1.87 9.07 -20.15
N PHE A 103 -0.96 8.39 -19.43
CA PHE A 103 0.50 8.56 -19.50
C PHE A 103 1.00 9.96 -19.11
N LYS A 104 0.18 10.76 -18.43
CA LYS A 104 0.59 12.02 -17.81
C LYS A 104 0.83 11.81 -16.33
N SER A 105 1.66 12.65 -15.71
CA SER A 105 1.90 12.63 -14.27
C SER A 105 1.53 13.96 -13.65
N GLU A 106 1.00 13.93 -12.43
CA GLU A 106 0.59 15.10 -11.67
C GLU A 106 1.09 15.03 -10.23
N LEU A 107 1.16 16.19 -9.58
CA LEU A 107 1.47 16.29 -8.16
C LEU A 107 0.18 16.21 -7.35
N HIS A 108 0.10 15.21 -6.48
CA HIS A 108 -1.03 14.99 -5.59
C HIS A 108 -0.69 15.41 -4.16
N HIS A 109 -1.50 16.29 -3.57
CA HIS A 109 -1.40 16.62 -2.16
C HIS A 109 -1.82 15.42 -1.30
N ILE A 110 -0.89 14.90 -0.48
CA ILE A 110 -1.14 13.78 0.45
C ILE A 110 -2.25 14.12 1.46
N THR A 111 -2.46 15.41 1.71
CA THR A 111 -3.69 15.92 2.35
C THR A 111 -4.38 16.84 1.36
N PRO A 112 -5.48 16.40 0.74
CA PRO A 112 -6.17 17.19 -0.27
C PRO A 112 -6.60 18.56 0.24
N LYS A 113 -6.50 19.58 -0.62
CA LYS A 113 -6.90 20.96 -0.28
C LYS A 113 -8.39 21.07 0.07
N CYS A 114 -9.24 20.25 -0.56
CA CYS A 114 -10.67 20.18 -0.26
C CYS A 114 -10.97 19.71 1.16
N LEU A 115 -10.05 18.95 1.79
CA LEU A 115 -10.15 18.54 3.19
C LEU A 115 -9.41 19.48 4.15
N GLY A 116 -9.03 20.67 3.68
CA GLY A 116 -8.29 21.64 4.49
C GLY A 116 -6.77 21.46 4.47
N GLY A 117 -6.22 20.65 3.56
CA GLY A 117 -4.78 20.52 3.37
C GLY A 117 -4.09 21.83 3.01
N ALA A 118 -2.86 22.01 3.50
CA ALA A 118 -2.07 23.21 3.25
C ALA A 118 -1.76 23.39 1.76
N LYS A 119 -1.80 24.63 1.26
CA LYS A 119 -1.50 24.95 -0.16
C LYS A 119 -0.15 24.41 -0.62
N ASN A 120 0.84 24.48 0.28
CA ASN A 120 2.23 24.02 0.09
C ASN A 120 2.53 22.78 0.95
N GLY A 121 1.51 21.97 1.27
CA GLY A 121 1.69 20.73 2.01
C GLY A 121 2.44 19.66 1.21
N PRO A 122 2.77 18.52 1.83
CA PRO A 122 3.45 17.41 1.18
C PRO A 122 2.69 16.93 -0.07
N VAL A 123 3.44 16.68 -1.14
CA VAL A 123 2.92 16.14 -2.40
C VAL A 123 3.72 14.92 -2.83
N THR A 124 3.08 14.01 -3.56
CA THR A 124 3.73 12.91 -4.27
C THR A 124 3.39 12.98 -5.76
N ARG A 125 4.25 12.40 -6.61
CA ARG A 125 4.03 12.33 -8.06
C ARG A 125 3.34 11.02 -8.39
N ILE A 126 2.16 11.11 -9.02
CA ILE A 126 1.36 9.96 -9.45
C ILE A 126 0.89 10.15 -10.90
N ASP A 127 0.36 9.10 -11.52
CA ASP A 127 -0.27 9.18 -12.85
C ASP A 127 -1.53 10.06 -12.76
N ALA A 128 -1.77 10.88 -13.79
CA ALA A 128 -2.87 11.83 -13.83
C ALA A 128 -4.24 11.12 -13.75
N VAL A 129 -4.38 9.90 -14.30
CA VAL A 129 -5.64 9.16 -14.16
C VAL A 129 -5.85 8.69 -12.72
N TYR A 130 -4.77 8.28 -12.05
CA TYR A 130 -4.79 7.90 -10.65
C TYR A 130 -5.13 9.10 -9.75
N HIS A 131 -4.57 10.27 -10.10
CA HIS A 131 -4.87 11.53 -9.43
C HIS A 131 -6.35 11.91 -9.55
N GLN A 132 -6.93 11.75 -10.75
CA GLN A 132 -8.34 12.01 -10.98
C GLN A 132 -9.25 11.08 -10.18
N LEU A 133 -8.95 9.77 -10.15
CA LEU A 133 -9.70 8.79 -9.35
C LEU A 133 -9.66 9.14 -7.86
N THR A 134 -8.46 9.35 -7.34
CA THR A 134 -8.24 9.68 -5.92
C THR A 134 -8.99 10.96 -5.55
N THR A 135 -8.96 11.98 -6.42
CA THR A 135 -9.69 13.23 -6.20
C THR A 135 -11.20 13.02 -6.19
N ASN A 136 -11.74 12.20 -7.11
CA ASN A 136 -13.16 11.90 -7.16
C ASN A 136 -13.64 11.18 -5.89
N ASP A 137 -12.87 10.21 -5.39
CA ASP A 137 -13.19 9.48 -4.16
C ASP A 137 -13.20 10.43 -2.95
N PHE A 138 -12.20 11.30 -2.83
CA PHE A 138 -12.19 12.33 -1.79
C PHE A 138 -13.40 13.25 -1.87
N CYS A 139 -13.79 13.69 -3.08
CA CYS A 139 -14.93 14.59 -3.27
C CYS A 139 -16.29 13.90 -3.03
N SER A 140 -16.38 12.59 -3.32
CA SER A 140 -17.57 11.77 -3.09
C SER A 140 -17.79 11.55 -1.59
N LEU A 141 -16.70 11.23 -0.87
CA LEU A 141 -16.75 10.93 0.55
C LEU A 141 -16.89 12.18 1.43
N TRP A 142 -16.33 13.30 0.98
CA TRP A 142 -16.44 14.58 1.66
C TRP A 142 -16.58 15.70 0.63
N SER A 143 -17.75 16.35 0.61
CA SER A 143 -18.06 17.42 -0.33
C SER A 143 -16.89 18.39 -0.47
N TYR A 144 -16.48 18.65 -1.72
CA TYR A 144 -15.38 19.55 -2.06
C TYR A 144 -15.53 20.96 -1.46
N ARG A 145 -16.76 21.36 -1.09
CA ARG A 145 -17.10 22.66 -0.47
C ARG A 145 -17.75 22.51 0.91
N GLY A 146 -17.63 21.35 1.55
CA GLY A 146 -18.12 21.11 2.90
C GLY A 146 -17.28 21.81 3.97
N PRO A 147 -17.72 21.76 5.25
CA PRO A 147 -16.89 22.19 6.37
C PRO A 147 -15.59 21.37 6.40
N LYS A 148 -14.51 21.93 6.94
CA LYS A 148 -13.26 21.18 7.09
C LYS A 148 -13.48 20.04 8.10
N PRO A 149 -13.06 18.80 7.79
CA PRO A 149 -13.16 17.70 8.73
C PRO A 149 -12.28 17.97 9.95
N SER A 150 -12.67 17.43 11.10
CA SER A 150 -11.81 17.34 12.29
C SER A 150 -10.59 16.45 11.99
N THR A 151 -9.59 16.47 12.88
CA THR A 151 -8.38 15.65 12.73
C THR A 151 -8.70 14.15 12.68
N GLU A 152 -9.64 13.69 13.51
CA GLU A 152 -10.07 12.29 13.57
C GLU A 152 -10.80 11.86 12.30
N GLU A 153 -11.72 12.71 11.81
CA GLU A 153 -12.42 12.48 10.54
C GLU A 153 -11.43 12.48 9.36
N LEU A 154 -10.50 13.45 9.31
CA LEU A 154 -9.48 13.50 8.28
C LEU A 154 -8.63 12.22 8.26
N THR A 155 -8.28 11.71 9.44
CA THR A 155 -7.51 10.46 9.58
C THR A 155 -8.31 9.28 9.03
N ARG A 156 -9.59 9.16 9.38
CA ARG A 156 -10.49 8.10 8.89
C ARG A 156 -10.68 8.17 7.37
N ILE A 157 -10.95 9.37 6.85
CA ILE A 157 -11.17 9.62 5.41
C ILE A 157 -9.92 9.22 4.61
N LYS A 158 -8.74 9.61 5.07
CA LYS A 158 -7.46 9.26 4.43
C LYS A 158 -7.19 7.75 4.51
N ALA A 159 -7.42 7.13 5.67
CA ALA A 159 -7.24 5.69 5.82
C ALA A 159 -8.15 4.90 4.88
N GLU A 160 -9.40 5.32 4.72
CA GLU A 160 -10.33 4.66 3.80
C GLU A 160 -9.91 4.80 2.34
N ILE A 161 -9.55 6.01 1.90
CA ILE A 161 -9.21 6.25 0.49
C ILE A 161 -7.86 5.68 0.15
N TYR A 162 -6.83 5.90 0.97
CA TYR A 162 -5.49 5.37 0.71
C TYR A 162 -5.36 3.87 1.00
N GLY A 163 -6.29 3.28 1.76
CA GLY A 163 -6.42 1.82 1.84
C GLY A 163 -6.88 1.20 0.52
N LYS A 164 -7.72 1.91 -0.26
CA LYS A 164 -8.19 1.48 -1.60
C LYS A 164 -7.25 1.92 -2.72
N LEU A 165 -6.68 3.12 -2.59
CA LEU A 165 -5.83 3.80 -3.56
C LEU A 165 -4.49 4.17 -2.90
N PRO A 166 -3.61 3.19 -2.61
CA PRO A 166 -2.35 3.45 -1.94
C PRO A 166 -1.45 4.36 -2.78
N LEU A 167 -0.88 5.36 -2.13
CA LEU A 167 0.13 6.21 -2.74
C LEU A 167 1.44 5.41 -2.91
N PRO A 168 2.16 5.55 -4.04
CA PRO A 168 3.46 4.94 -4.26
C PRO A 168 4.58 5.60 -3.45
#